data_AF-A0A1W9MP99-F1
#
_entry.id   AF-A0A1W9MP99-F1
#
_cell.length_a   1.000
_cell.length_b   1.000
_cell.length_c   1.000
_cell.angle_alpha   90.00
_cell.angle_beta   90.00
_cell.angle_gamma   90.00
#
_symmetry.space_group_name_H-M   'P 1'
#
loop_
_entity.id
_entity.type
_entity.pdbx_description
1 polymer ?
#
loop_
_entity_poly.entity_id
_entity_poly.type
_entity_poly.pdbx_seq_one_letter_code
_entity_poly.pdbx_strand_id
1 'polypeptide(L)'
;MDISIFDEIQKRYELTENLFQLFKKDLRVRTQVDYGFDHLSEIDDELEAIKDLFIIDAFAAFERLLRNRVLSSVGSQENALSEKLLQIVRNESEYIKIEYLFDALKNFTDPGRIGLIKQIKKYRDWVAHGRKLQMYSPVKPADIYVIFEAFRLAALTIAGVR
;
A
#
# COMPACT_ATOMS: atom_id res chain seq x y z
N MET A 1 -0.11 -0.88 -15.68
CA MET A 1 -0.63 -0.17 -14.50
C MET A 1 0.10 1.14 -14.45
N ASP A 2 -0.63 2.26 -14.46
CA ASP A 2 -0.06 3.61 -14.47
C ASP A 2 0.33 4.00 -13.04
N ILE A 3 1.43 4.73 -12.88
CA ILE A 3 1.93 5.24 -11.59
C ILE A 3 0.94 6.25 -11.00
N SER A 4 0.14 6.90 -11.84
CA SER A 4 -0.94 7.82 -11.42
C SER A 4 -1.95 7.19 -10.44
N ILE A 5 -2.02 5.86 -10.35
CA ILE A 5 -2.87 5.17 -9.37
C ILE A 5 -2.53 5.56 -7.92
N PHE A 6 -1.25 5.81 -7.61
CA PHE A 6 -0.87 6.23 -6.26
C PHE A 6 -1.35 7.64 -5.95
N ASP A 7 -1.33 8.54 -6.93
CA ASP A 7 -1.87 9.89 -6.79
C ASP A 7 -3.40 9.85 -6.60
N GLU A 8 -4.08 8.95 -7.29
CA GLU A 8 -5.53 8.74 -7.13
C GLU A 8 -5.86 8.19 -5.73
N ILE A 9 -5.13 7.18 -5.25
CA ILE A 9 -5.29 6.63 -3.90
C ILE A 9 -5.05 7.72 -2.86
N GLN A 10 -3.96 8.49 -3.00
CA GLN A 10 -3.64 9.57 -2.08
C GLN A 10 -4.72 10.66 -2.08
N LYS A 11 -5.21 11.11 -3.24
CA LYS A 11 -6.31 12.09 -3.33
C LYS A 11 -7.59 11.60 -2.65
N ARG A 12 -7.92 10.32 -2.81
CA ARG A 12 -9.08 9.70 -2.14
C ARG A 12 -8.88 9.66 -0.62
N TYR A 13 -7.66 9.41 -0.16
CA TYR A 13 -7.31 9.49 1.26
C TYR A 13 -7.47 10.91 1.79
N GLU A 14 -6.87 11.91 1.13
CA GLU A 14 -6.94 13.33 1.52
C GLU A 14 -8.38 13.83 1.61
N LEU A 15 -9.23 13.47 0.64
CA LEU A 15 -10.66 13.81 0.67
C LEU A 15 -11.34 13.21 1.91
N THR A 16 -11.04 11.93 2.20
CA THR A 16 -11.64 11.22 3.33
C THR A 16 -11.17 11.81 4.66
N GLU A 17 -9.87 12.07 4.82
CA GLU A 17 -9.30 12.72 6.00
C GLU A 17 -9.93 14.09 6.23
N ASN A 18 -10.05 14.90 5.18
CA ASN A 18 -10.70 16.22 5.26
C ASN A 18 -12.17 16.12 5.69
N LEU A 19 -12.93 15.14 5.18
CA LEU A 19 -14.31 14.91 5.60
C LEU A 19 -14.38 14.56 7.08
N PHE A 20 -13.51 13.68 7.58
CA PHE A 20 -13.44 13.32 9.00
C PHE A 20 -13.12 14.52 9.88
N GLN A 21 -12.18 15.38 9.47
CA GLN A 21 -11.87 16.62 10.20
C GLN A 21 -13.05 17.59 10.24
N LEU A 22 -13.81 17.71 9.14
CA LEU A 22 -15.02 18.51 9.08
C LEU A 22 -16.11 17.96 10.01
N PHE A 23 -16.35 16.64 9.99
CA PHE A 23 -17.29 15.99 10.91
C PHE A 23 -16.90 16.18 12.37
N LYS A 24 -15.61 16.01 12.70
CA LYS A 24 -15.10 16.22 14.05
C LYS A 24 -15.28 17.67 14.52
N LYS A 25 -15.08 18.64 13.61
CA LYS A 25 -15.31 20.06 13.89
C LYS A 25 -16.79 20.35 14.14
N ASP A 26 -17.69 19.83 13.30
CA ASP A 26 -19.15 20.00 13.48
C ASP A 26 -19.61 19.38 14.81
N LEU A 27 -19.16 18.17 15.13
CA LEU A 27 -19.49 17.51 16.38
C LEU A 27 -18.96 18.25 17.60
N ARG A 28 -17.75 18.81 17.57
CA ARG A 28 -17.23 19.66 18.66
C ARG A 28 -18.09 20.89 18.91
N VAL A 29 -18.63 21.51 17.85
CA VAL A 29 -19.55 22.65 17.99
C VAL A 29 -20.85 22.19 18.64
N ARG A 30 -21.36 21.01 18.29
CA ARG A 30 -22.58 20.43 18.86
C ARG A 30 -22.41 19.95 20.31
N THR A 31 -21.30 19.32 20.66
CA THR A 31 -21.03 18.81 22.02
C THR A 31 -20.58 19.89 23.01
N GLN A 32 -20.19 21.08 22.55
CA GLN A 32 -20.14 22.25 23.44
C GLN A 32 -21.53 22.67 23.97
N VAL A 33 -22.60 22.18 23.36
CA VAL A 33 -24.00 22.41 23.76
C VAL A 33 -24.56 21.23 24.59
N ASP A 34 -23.94 20.04 24.52
CA ASP A 34 -24.43 18.82 25.18
C ASP A 34 -23.26 17.90 25.62
N TYR A 35 -23.22 17.50 26.89
CA TYR A 35 -22.07 16.87 27.60
C TYR A 35 -21.70 15.43 27.14
N GLY A 36 -21.58 15.16 25.84
CA GLY A 36 -21.19 13.84 25.31
C GLY A 36 -19.76 13.81 24.76
N PHE A 37 -18.78 13.36 25.54
CA PHE A 37 -17.36 13.28 25.13
C PHE A 37 -16.98 12.01 24.36
N ASP A 38 -17.79 10.93 24.41
CA ASP A 38 -17.43 9.60 23.87
C ASP A 38 -17.37 9.51 22.33
N HIS A 39 -18.17 10.30 21.61
CA HIS A 39 -18.26 10.20 20.14
C HIS A 39 -17.01 10.71 19.40
N LEU A 40 -16.14 11.48 20.05
CA LEU A 40 -14.93 12.00 19.40
C LEU A 40 -13.83 10.92 19.29
N SER A 41 -13.75 9.99 20.25
CA SER A 41 -12.81 8.86 20.18
C SER A 41 -13.25 7.83 19.14
N GLU A 42 -14.55 7.59 18.97
CA GLU A 42 -15.08 6.67 17.95
C GLU A 42 -14.66 7.13 16.53
N ILE A 43 -14.71 8.43 16.25
CA ILE A 43 -14.30 9.00 14.97
C ILE A 43 -12.80 8.86 14.71
N ASP A 44 -11.98 9.00 15.76
CA ASP A 44 -10.54 8.80 15.63
C ASP A 44 -10.24 7.33 15.33
N ASP A 45 -10.91 6.39 15.99
CA ASP A 45 -10.77 4.95 15.73
C ASP A 45 -11.24 4.57 14.31
N GLU A 46 -12.33 5.16 13.83
CA GLU A 46 -12.84 4.98 12.46
C GLU A 46 -11.87 5.53 11.42
N LEU A 47 -11.30 6.71 11.64
CA LEU A 47 -10.29 7.29 10.76
C LEU A 47 -9.05 6.40 10.70
N GLU A 48 -8.63 5.83 11.84
CA GLU A 48 -7.52 4.87 11.88
C GLU A 48 -7.83 3.57 11.13
N ALA A 49 -9.07 3.06 11.20
CA ALA A 49 -9.49 1.91 10.41
C ALA A 49 -9.50 2.22 8.90
N ILE A 50 -9.92 3.41 8.50
CA ILE A 50 -9.89 3.85 7.10
C ILE A 50 -8.45 4.00 6.60
N LYS A 51 -7.56 4.61 7.39
CA LYS A 51 -6.11 4.68 7.07
C LYS A 51 -5.55 3.30 6.76
N ASP A 52 -5.90 2.30 7.57
CA ASP A 52 -5.46 0.93 7.36
C ASP A 52 -5.95 0.35 6.01
N LEU A 53 -7.18 0.66 5.60
CA LEU A 53 -7.70 0.26 4.28
C LEU A 53 -6.94 0.92 3.13
N PHE A 54 -6.59 2.20 3.25
CA PHE A 54 -5.78 2.89 2.24
C PHE A 54 -4.36 2.32 2.13
N ILE A 55 -3.77 1.88 3.24
CA ILE A 55 -2.47 1.17 3.23
C ILE A 55 -2.59 -0.16 2.49
N ILE A 56 -3.67 -0.92 2.73
CA ILE A 56 -3.94 -2.17 2.01
C ILE A 56 -4.09 -1.90 0.50
N ASP A 57 -4.89 -0.90 0.11
CA ASP A 57 -5.14 -0.57 -1.31
C ASP A 57 -3.85 -0.15 -2.02
N ALA A 58 -3.07 0.76 -1.41
CA ALA A 58 -1.78 1.20 -1.95
C ALA A 58 -0.79 0.05 -2.09
N PHE A 59 -0.71 -0.84 -1.10
CA PHE A 59 0.16 -2.01 -1.17
C PHE A 59 -0.28 -2.96 -2.29
N ALA A 60 -1.58 -3.21 -2.45
CA ALA A 60 -2.11 -4.07 -3.50
C ALA A 60 -1.81 -3.49 -4.90
N ALA A 61 -1.96 -2.18 -5.08
CA ALA A 61 -1.59 -1.50 -6.31
C ALA A 61 -0.09 -1.64 -6.62
N PHE A 62 0.77 -1.45 -5.61
CA PHE A 62 2.21 -1.65 -5.74
C PHE A 62 2.59 -3.08 -6.11
N GLU A 63 2.00 -4.06 -5.42
CA GLU A 63 2.21 -5.48 -5.69
C GLU A 63 1.84 -5.84 -7.13
N ARG A 64 0.69 -5.35 -7.60
CA ARG A 64 0.22 -5.57 -8.96
C ARG A 64 1.14 -4.93 -10.00
N LEU A 65 1.63 -3.72 -9.74
CA LEU A 65 2.61 -3.04 -10.60
C LEU A 65 3.90 -3.85 -10.71
N LEU A 66 4.42 -4.35 -9.58
CA LEU A 66 5.65 -5.13 -9.55
C LEU A 66 5.53 -6.45 -10.31
N ARG A 67 4.44 -7.20 -10.08
CA ARG A 67 4.16 -8.45 -10.82
C ARG A 67 4.04 -8.20 -12.32
N ASN A 68 3.30 -7.18 -12.73
CA ASN A 68 3.16 -6.80 -14.13
C ASN A 68 4.50 -6.45 -14.78
N ARG A 69 5.39 -5.77 -14.06
CA ARG A 69 6.72 -5.46 -14.59
C ARG A 69 7.54 -6.71 -14.83
N VAL A 70 7.56 -7.63 -13.87
CA VAL A 70 8.25 -8.92 -14.01
C VAL A 70 7.72 -9.67 -15.23
N LEU A 71 6.40 -9.80 -15.37
CA LEU A 71 5.78 -10.43 -16.54
C LEU A 71 6.17 -9.76 -17.87
N SER A 72 6.20 -8.43 -17.90
CA SER A 72 6.60 -7.69 -19.11
C SER A 72 8.07 -7.91 -19.49
N SER A 73 8.96 -8.13 -18.51
CA SER A 73 10.38 -8.38 -18.77
C SER A 73 10.69 -9.76 -19.37
N VAL A 74 9.83 -10.76 -19.12
CA VAL A 74 10.01 -12.14 -19.63
C VAL A 74 9.52 -12.26 -21.09
N GLY A 75 8.63 -11.39 -21.54
CA GLY A 75 8.00 -11.46 -22.87
C GLY A 75 8.80 -10.92 -24.05
N SER A 76 10.11 -10.70 -23.92
CA SER A 76 10.93 -10.03 -24.94
C SER A 76 11.50 -10.94 -26.03
N GLN A 77 11.21 -12.25 -26.01
CA GLN A 77 11.69 -13.19 -27.03
C GLN A 77 10.53 -13.87 -27.76
N GLU A 78 10.47 -13.68 -29.08
CA GLU A 78 9.44 -14.26 -29.95
C GLU A 78 9.87 -15.66 -30.45
N ASN A 79 9.55 -16.70 -29.69
CA ASN A 79 9.51 -18.07 -30.20
C ASN A 79 8.50 -18.92 -29.42
N ALA A 80 8.10 -20.06 -29.98
CA ALA A 80 7.06 -20.93 -29.42
C ALA A 80 7.41 -21.51 -28.03
N LEU A 81 8.70 -21.66 -27.70
CA LEU A 81 9.15 -22.04 -26.37
C LEU A 81 8.96 -20.88 -25.38
N SER A 82 9.32 -19.66 -25.79
CA SER A 82 9.14 -18.44 -25.00
C SER A 82 7.67 -18.17 -24.68
N GLU A 83 6.74 -18.39 -25.61
CA GLU A 83 5.31 -18.26 -25.33
C GLU A 83 4.82 -19.25 -24.26
N LYS A 84 5.22 -20.52 -24.37
CA LYS A 84 4.88 -21.54 -23.36
C LYS A 84 5.49 -21.22 -21.99
N LEU A 85 6.75 -20.78 -21.96
CA LEU A 85 7.41 -20.35 -20.73
C LEU A 85 6.74 -19.10 -20.14
N LEU A 86 6.37 -18.12 -20.96
CA LEU A 86 5.64 -16.94 -20.51
C LEU A 86 4.31 -17.33 -19.88
N GLN A 87 3.59 -18.30 -20.45
CA GLN A 87 2.32 -18.75 -19.92
C GLN A 87 2.47 -19.47 -18.59
N ILE A 88 3.51 -20.31 -18.44
CA ILE A 88 3.88 -20.91 -17.14
C ILE A 88 4.19 -19.80 -16.14
N VAL A 89 5.05 -18.85 -16.51
CA VAL A 89 5.42 -17.73 -15.62
C VAL A 89 4.19 -16.90 -15.25
N ARG A 90 3.25 -16.63 -16.16
CA ARG A 90 1.99 -15.93 -15.84
C ARG A 90 1.16 -16.70 -14.82
N ASN A 91 0.96 -18.00 -15.03
CA ASN A 91 0.18 -18.85 -14.13
C ASN A 91 0.83 -18.94 -12.74
N GLU A 92 2.15 -19.04 -12.70
CA GLU A 92 2.92 -19.16 -11.46
C GLU A 92 3.18 -17.81 -10.78
N SER A 93 3.09 -16.69 -11.53
CA SER A 93 3.50 -15.37 -11.04
C SER A 93 2.71 -14.90 -9.85
N GLU A 94 1.43 -15.29 -9.72
CA GLU A 94 0.59 -14.95 -8.56
C GLU A 94 1.02 -15.71 -7.30
N TYR A 95 1.64 -16.89 -7.45
CA TYR A 95 2.14 -17.71 -6.33
C TYR A 95 3.55 -17.31 -5.87
N ILE A 96 4.25 -16.49 -6.65
CA ILE A 96 5.55 -15.95 -6.24
C ILE A 96 5.35 -15.09 -5.00
N LYS A 97 6.07 -15.44 -3.93
CA LYS A 97 6.14 -14.62 -2.72
C LYS A 97 6.69 -13.25 -3.07
N ILE A 98 5.94 -12.21 -2.69
CA ILE A 98 6.27 -10.82 -3.02
C ILE A 98 7.64 -10.39 -2.46
N GLU A 99 8.11 -11.03 -1.39
CA GLU A 99 9.43 -10.82 -0.81
C GLU A 99 10.57 -11.14 -1.78
N TYR A 100 10.40 -12.16 -2.62
CA TYR A 100 11.40 -12.48 -3.66
C TYR A 100 11.45 -11.38 -4.71
N LEU A 101 10.31 -10.76 -5.02
CA LEU A 101 10.26 -9.62 -5.93
C LEU A 101 10.90 -8.38 -5.28
N PHE A 102 10.75 -8.17 -3.97
CA PHE A 102 11.46 -7.08 -3.27
C PHE A 102 12.97 -7.27 -3.28
N ASP A 103 13.44 -8.52 -3.17
CA ASP A 103 14.86 -8.81 -3.22
C ASP A 103 15.44 -8.55 -4.61
N ALA A 104 14.67 -8.77 -5.68
CA ALA A 104 15.06 -8.37 -7.03
C ALA A 104 15.18 -6.84 -7.20
N LEU A 105 14.38 -6.04 -6.47
CA LEU A 105 14.43 -4.58 -6.50
C LEU A 105 15.62 -3.96 -5.77
N LYS A 106 16.30 -4.71 -4.89
CA LYS A 106 17.43 -4.20 -4.08
C LYS A 106 18.56 -3.59 -4.92
N ASN A 107 18.76 -4.09 -6.14
CA ASN A 107 19.81 -3.59 -7.03
C ASN A 107 19.43 -2.28 -7.75
N PHE A 108 18.17 -1.87 -7.68
CA PHE A 108 17.63 -0.74 -8.43
C PHE A 108 17.05 0.35 -7.52
N THR A 109 16.76 0.01 -6.26
CA THR A 109 16.11 0.88 -5.28
C THR A 109 16.98 1.02 -4.04
N ASP A 110 16.93 2.19 -3.40
CA ASP A 110 17.57 2.43 -2.11
C ASP A 110 17.22 1.32 -1.07
N PRO A 111 18.21 0.72 -0.38
CA PRO A 111 17.98 -0.32 0.62
C PRO A 111 17.06 0.11 1.76
N GLY A 112 17.12 1.37 2.18
CA GLY A 112 16.24 1.94 3.20
C GLY A 112 14.77 1.91 2.76
N ARG A 113 14.50 2.26 1.50
CA ARG A 113 13.16 2.18 0.90
C ARG A 113 12.63 0.75 0.83
N ILE A 114 13.47 -0.22 0.45
CA ILE A 114 13.07 -1.64 0.48
C ILE A 114 12.78 -2.10 1.91
N GLY A 115 13.56 -1.64 2.89
CA GLY A 115 13.31 -1.86 4.31
C GLY A 115 11.94 -1.35 4.75
N LEU A 116 11.59 -0.12 4.36
CA LEU A 116 10.29 0.50 4.64
C LEU A 116 9.13 -0.28 3.99
N ILE A 117 9.25 -0.66 2.71
CA ILE A 117 8.24 -1.47 2.02
C ILE A 117 8.02 -2.82 2.72
N LYS A 118 9.09 -3.45 3.22
CA LYS A 118 8.98 -4.68 4.02
C LYS A 118 8.26 -4.45 5.35
N GLN A 119 8.47 -3.31 6.00
CA GLN A 119 7.72 -2.94 7.21
C GLN A 119 6.24 -2.71 6.91
N ILE A 120 5.93 -1.98 5.83
CA ILE A 120 4.55 -1.74 5.38
C ILE A 120 3.85 -3.07 5.07
N LYS A 121 4.52 -4.02 4.41
CA LYS A 121 3.98 -5.37 4.19
C LYS A 121 3.58 -6.04 5.50
N LYS A 122 4.48 -6.07 6.49
CA LYS A 122 4.21 -6.69 7.80
C LYS A 122 2.99 -6.05 8.47
N TYR A 123 2.89 -4.73 8.40
CA TYR A 123 1.75 -3.99 8.92
C TYR A 123 0.45 -4.38 8.20
N ARG A 124 0.46 -4.33 6.86
CA ARG A 124 -0.67 -4.72 6.00
C ARG A 124 -1.15 -6.15 6.28
N ASP A 125 -0.23 -7.10 6.43
CA ASP A 125 -0.58 -8.49 6.75
C ASP A 125 -1.25 -8.60 8.12
N TRP A 126 -0.72 -7.89 9.13
CA TRP A 126 -1.34 -7.86 10.46
C TRP A 126 -2.74 -7.26 10.46
N VAL A 127 -2.95 -6.15 9.73
CA VAL A 127 -4.29 -5.56 9.54
C VAL A 127 -5.21 -6.56 8.84
N ALA A 128 -4.79 -7.16 7.72
CA ALA A 128 -5.58 -8.10 6.94
C ALA A 128 -5.95 -9.37 7.74
N HIS A 129 -5.15 -9.75 8.73
CA HIS A 129 -5.44 -10.84 9.64
C HIS A 129 -6.28 -10.44 10.86
N GLY A 130 -6.89 -9.25 10.85
CA GLY A 130 -7.79 -8.78 11.89
C GLY A 130 -7.08 -8.36 13.17
N ARG A 131 -5.84 -7.83 13.05
CA ARG A 131 -5.04 -7.32 14.17
C ARG A 131 -4.81 -8.35 15.30
N LYS A 132 -4.86 -9.65 14.98
CA LYS A 132 -4.64 -10.72 15.96
C LYS A 132 -3.28 -10.54 16.65
N LEU A 133 -3.25 -10.80 17.96
CA LEU A 133 -2.04 -10.79 18.77
C LEU A 133 -1.02 -11.77 18.17
N GLN A 134 0.01 -11.22 17.55
CA GLN A 134 1.23 -11.95 17.20
C GLN A 134 2.26 -11.75 18.32
N MET A 135 3.30 -12.59 18.36
CA MET A 135 4.43 -12.43 19.28
C MET A 135 5.05 -11.01 19.21
N TYR A 136 4.94 -10.34 18.06
CA TYR A 136 5.30 -8.94 17.86
C TYR A 136 4.26 -8.26 16.97
N SER A 137 3.57 -7.22 17.48
CA SER A 137 2.75 -6.34 16.63
C SER A 137 3.68 -5.54 15.73
N PRO A 138 3.44 -5.46 14.41
CA PRO A 138 4.25 -4.63 13.54
C PRO A 138 4.11 -3.16 13.93
N VAL A 139 5.20 -2.41 13.80
CA VAL A 139 5.19 -0.97 13.99
C VAL A 139 4.34 -0.36 12.87
N LYS A 140 3.24 0.31 13.24
CA LYS A 140 2.47 1.12 12.31
C LYS A 140 3.39 2.21 11.74
N PRO A 141 3.50 2.35 10.41
CA PRO A 141 4.23 3.48 9.86
C PRO A 141 3.55 4.77 10.34
N ALA A 142 4.35 5.69 10.90
CA ALA A 142 3.82 6.86 11.60
C ALA A 142 3.03 7.81 10.68
N ASP A 143 3.27 7.75 9.37
CA ASP A 143 2.70 8.66 8.39
C ASP A 143 2.34 7.91 7.10
N ILE A 144 1.07 8.03 6.69
CA ILE A 144 0.56 7.43 5.45
C ILE A 144 1.11 8.12 4.19
N TYR A 145 1.45 9.41 4.26
CA TYR A 145 2.07 10.12 3.15
C TYR A 145 3.47 9.58 2.87
N VAL A 146 4.20 9.17 3.92
CA VAL A 146 5.49 8.46 3.77
C VAL A 146 5.30 7.10 3.08
N ILE A 147 4.19 6.41 3.35
CA ILE A 147 3.85 5.15 2.67
C ILE A 147 3.60 5.39 1.17
N PHE A 148 2.75 6.36 0.83
CA PHE A 148 2.46 6.69 -0.57
C PHE A 148 3.73 7.08 -1.33
N GLU A 149 4.58 7.93 -0.75
CA GLU A 149 5.83 8.33 -1.39
C GLU A 149 6.80 7.16 -1.55
N ALA A 150 6.88 6.26 -0.56
CA ALA A 150 7.70 5.06 -0.67
C ALA A 150 7.29 4.17 -1.85
N PHE A 151 5.98 3.98 -2.05
CA PHE A 151 5.46 3.23 -3.20
C PHE A 151 5.66 3.97 -4.51
N ARG A 152 5.42 5.28 -4.55
CA ARG A 152 5.60 6.11 -5.75
C ARG A 152 7.05 6.06 -6.24
N LEU A 153 8.01 6.29 -5.35
CA LEU A 153 9.44 6.25 -5.68
C LEU A 153 9.88 4.86 -6.13
N ALA A 154 9.40 3.79 -5.47
CA ALA A 154 9.68 2.44 -5.91
C ALA A 154 9.05 2.14 -7.29
N ALA A 155 7.82 2.61 -7.53
CA ALA A 155 7.13 2.44 -8.80
C ALA A 155 7.86 3.16 -9.96
N LEU A 156 8.39 4.37 -9.73
CA LEU A 156 9.21 5.09 -10.70
C LEU A 156 10.46 4.30 -11.09
N THR A 157 11.18 3.75 -10.10
CA THR A 157 12.31 2.85 -10.33
C THR A 157 11.90 1.64 -11.18
N ILE A 158 10.77 1.00 -10.85
CA ILE A 158 10.28 -0.19 -11.55
C ILE A 158 9.91 0.13 -13.00
N ALA A 159 9.26 1.27 -13.24
CA ALA A 159 8.85 1.72 -14.57
C ALA A 159 10.02 2.19 -15.44
N GLY A 160 11.19 2.46 -14.85
CA GLY A 160 12.35 2.99 -15.57
C GLY A 160 12.19 4.47 -15.96
N VAL A 161 11.27 5.18 -15.32
CA VAL A 161 11.10 6.62 -15.47
C VAL A 161 12.05 7.28 -14.47
N ARG A 162 13.15 7.87 -14.98
CA ARG A 162 14.09 8.68 -14.18
C ARG A 162 13.62 10.12 -14.12
#